data_AF-A0A920QH29-F1
#
_entry.id   AF-A0A920QH29-F1
#
_cell.length_a   1.000
_cell.length_b   1.000
_cell.length_c   1.000
_cell.angle_alpha   90.00
_cell.angle_beta   90.00
_cell.angle_gamma   90.00
#
_symmetry.space_group_name_H-M   'P 1'
#
loop_
_entity.id
_entity.type
_entity.pdbx_description
1 polymer ?
#
loop_
_entity_poly.entity_id
_entity_poly.type
_entity_poly.pdbx_seq_one_letter_code
_entity_poly.pdbx_strand_id
1 'polypeptide(L)'
;MEKGGLIKAGTHSALTIEDMGVPKWVIDQNICPGLPVWEKLLKVVDQSFPKADSGGKGVWLDGPWHVDADTGKNLFEDRIPALGLDNEYTYKQTGSADALWAAIDSAKAAGEGIIIFNWTPNFTDSDGFVFIEFPPYFFGCRETEGGDGAFGSPRGWLKKAANYKFPKTHPMAYKAFTKMDFNTYKSVRWLL
;
A
#
# COMPACT_ATOMS: atom_id res chain seq x y z
N MET A 1 -14.58 20.04 -20.38
CA MET A 1 -13.67 20.00 -19.22
C MET A 1 -14.23 18.98 -18.25
N GLU A 2 -13.39 18.12 -17.67
CA GLU A 2 -13.82 17.22 -16.60
C GLU A 2 -14.42 18.02 -15.42
N LYS A 3 -15.38 17.40 -14.71
CA LYS A 3 -15.98 18.00 -13.51
C LYS A 3 -14.88 18.38 -12.52
N GLY A 4 -14.85 19.64 -12.07
CA GLY A 4 -13.88 20.13 -11.06
C GLY A 4 -12.70 20.94 -11.61
N GLY A 5 -12.48 21.01 -12.93
CA GLY A 5 -11.47 21.90 -13.52
C GLY A 5 -10.02 21.48 -13.22
N LEU A 6 -9.77 20.19 -13.03
CA LEU A 6 -8.44 19.62 -12.87
C LEU A 6 -7.73 19.52 -14.23
N ILE A 7 -6.42 19.73 -14.26
CA ILE A 7 -5.55 19.49 -15.42
C ILE A 7 -4.32 18.68 -14.99
N LYS A 8 -3.81 17.85 -15.90
CA LYS A 8 -2.53 17.16 -15.73
C LYS A 8 -1.39 18.18 -15.78
N ALA A 9 -0.51 18.15 -14.77
CA ALA A 9 0.62 19.07 -14.62
C ALA A 9 1.99 18.36 -14.64
N GLY A 10 2.02 17.06 -14.96
CA GLY A 10 3.23 16.29 -15.17
C GLY A 10 3.26 14.99 -14.38
N THR A 11 4.43 14.36 -14.35
CA THR A 11 4.70 13.10 -13.63
C THR A 11 6.08 13.23 -13.01
N HIS A 12 6.22 12.78 -11.76
CA HIS A 12 7.53 12.62 -11.14
C HIS A 12 8.22 11.36 -11.68
N SER A 13 9.54 11.36 -11.67
CA SER A 13 10.37 10.20 -12.01
C SER A 13 10.32 9.11 -10.94
N ALA A 14 9.76 9.41 -9.75
CA ALA A 14 9.49 8.43 -8.71
C ALA A 14 8.47 7.40 -9.20
N LEU A 15 8.88 6.13 -9.14
CA LEU A 15 7.97 5.01 -9.28
C LEU A 15 7.32 4.71 -7.93
N THR A 16 6.03 4.38 -7.98
CA THR A 16 5.24 4.12 -6.77
C THR A 16 4.71 2.70 -6.73
N ILE A 17 4.67 2.18 -5.51
CA ILE A 17 3.96 0.95 -5.14
C ILE A 17 3.28 1.26 -3.81
N GLU A 18 2.00 0.90 -3.67
CA GLU A 18 1.19 1.10 -2.47
C GLU A 18 0.39 -0.19 -2.27
N ASP A 19 0.86 -1.08 -1.41
CA ASP A 19 0.24 -2.40 -1.27
C ASP A 19 0.60 -3.07 0.06
N MET A 20 -0.02 -4.22 0.32
CA MET A 20 0.34 -5.07 1.45
C MET A 20 1.71 -5.71 1.22
N GLY A 21 2.49 -5.77 2.29
CA GLY A 21 3.75 -6.46 2.29
C GLY A 21 4.19 -6.85 3.68
N VAL A 22 5.44 -7.25 3.75
CA VAL A 22 6.09 -7.62 5.00
C VAL A 22 7.40 -6.85 5.14
N PRO A 23 7.80 -6.47 6.35
CA PRO A 23 9.14 -5.96 6.57
C PRO A 23 10.21 -6.99 6.21
N LYS A 24 11.38 -6.52 5.79
CA LYS A 24 12.43 -7.39 5.22
C LYS A 24 12.87 -8.55 6.13
N TRP A 25 12.83 -8.39 7.46
CA TRP A 25 13.21 -9.47 8.39
C TRP A 25 12.31 -10.71 8.27
N VAL A 26 11.05 -10.56 7.86
CA VAL A 26 10.13 -11.69 7.65
C VAL A 26 10.65 -12.63 6.57
N ILE A 27 11.27 -12.07 5.52
CA ILE A 27 11.92 -12.82 4.45
C ILE A 27 13.26 -13.35 4.91
N ASP A 28 14.11 -12.49 5.47
CA ASP A 28 15.49 -12.84 5.82
C ASP A 28 15.57 -13.93 6.91
N GLN A 29 14.62 -13.93 7.85
CA GLN A 29 14.51 -14.93 8.92
C GLN A 29 13.63 -16.11 8.54
N ASN A 30 13.09 -16.13 7.30
CA ASN A 30 12.23 -17.19 6.79
C ASN A 30 11.02 -17.49 7.70
N ILE A 31 10.46 -16.43 8.31
CA ILE A 31 9.30 -16.52 9.21
C ILE A 31 8.08 -17.07 8.48
N CYS A 32 7.92 -16.68 7.20
CA CYS A 32 6.85 -17.13 6.32
C CYS A 32 7.46 -17.65 4.99
N PRO A 33 7.87 -18.93 4.95
CA PRO A 33 8.63 -19.47 3.82
C PRO A 33 7.88 -19.38 2.49
N GLY A 34 8.56 -18.82 1.49
CA GLY A 34 8.07 -18.71 0.12
C GLY A 34 7.37 -17.39 -0.23
N LEU A 35 7.21 -16.47 0.73
CA LEU A 35 6.98 -15.07 0.38
C LEU A 35 8.11 -14.55 -0.52
N PRO A 36 7.83 -13.59 -1.43
CA PRO A 36 6.63 -12.76 -1.50
C PRO A 36 5.44 -13.35 -2.28
N VAL A 37 5.52 -14.58 -2.78
CA VAL A 37 4.43 -15.19 -3.58
C VAL A 37 3.16 -15.36 -2.75
N TRP A 38 2.07 -14.68 -3.13
CA TRP A 38 0.86 -14.59 -2.31
C TRP A 38 0.21 -15.95 -2.03
N GLU A 39 0.26 -16.90 -2.98
CA GLU A 39 -0.32 -18.24 -2.83
C GLU A 39 0.30 -19.01 -1.66
N LYS A 40 1.47 -18.58 -1.16
CA LYS A 40 2.06 -19.18 0.05
C LYS A 40 1.23 -18.87 1.28
N LEU A 41 0.53 -17.74 1.32
CA LEU A 41 -0.35 -17.39 2.43
C LEU A 41 -1.47 -18.43 2.63
N LEU A 42 -1.91 -19.13 1.57
CA LEU A 42 -2.90 -20.23 1.65
C LEU A 42 -2.41 -21.45 2.45
N LYS A 43 -1.11 -21.56 2.70
CA LYS A 43 -0.47 -22.73 3.32
C LYS A 43 0.25 -22.40 4.63
N VAL A 44 0.22 -21.13 5.05
CA VAL A 44 1.07 -20.67 6.15
C VAL A 44 0.54 -21.12 7.50
N VAL A 45 1.51 -21.64 8.25
CA VAL A 45 1.39 -22.52 9.40
C VAL A 45 1.39 -21.67 10.66
N ASP A 46 0.21 -21.46 11.21
CA ASP A 46 -0.15 -21.26 12.63
C ASP A 46 0.64 -20.33 13.59
N GLN A 47 1.85 -19.84 13.29
CA GLN A 47 2.70 -19.08 14.24
C GLN A 47 3.50 -17.91 13.62
N SER A 48 3.47 -17.73 12.30
CA SER A 48 4.30 -16.70 11.63
C SER A 48 3.84 -15.25 11.87
N PHE A 49 2.58 -15.04 12.26
CA PHE A 49 1.97 -13.73 12.40
C PHE A 49 1.16 -13.64 13.71
N PRO A 50 1.07 -12.46 14.35
CA PRO A 50 0.28 -12.28 15.56
C PRO A 50 -1.20 -12.62 15.30
N LYS A 51 -1.75 -13.44 16.20
CA LYS A 51 -3.14 -13.93 16.18
C LYS A 51 -3.95 -13.47 17.39
N ALA A 52 -3.36 -12.67 18.27
CA ALA A 52 -4.05 -12.11 19.42
C ALA A 52 -5.22 -11.23 18.93
N ASP A 53 -6.38 -11.42 19.54
CA ASP A 53 -7.60 -10.67 19.25
C ASP A 53 -8.05 -10.71 17.78
N SER A 54 -7.76 -11.81 17.06
CA SER A 54 -8.17 -12.03 15.66
C SER A 54 -8.91 -13.36 15.46
N GLY A 55 -9.27 -14.05 16.55
CA GLY A 55 -9.90 -15.37 16.47
C GLY A 55 -9.00 -16.45 15.91
N GLY A 56 -7.67 -16.33 16.08
CA GLY A 56 -6.69 -17.31 15.59
C GLY A 56 -6.20 -17.06 14.16
N LYS A 57 -6.64 -15.97 13.51
CA LYS A 57 -6.26 -15.60 12.14
C LYS A 57 -5.06 -14.66 12.10
N GLY A 58 -4.22 -14.73 11.08
CA GLY A 58 -3.24 -13.67 10.80
C GLY A 58 -3.94 -12.35 10.51
N VAL A 59 -3.27 -11.22 10.74
CA VAL A 59 -3.85 -9.89 10.51
C VAL A 59 -3.15 -9.20 9.34
N TRP A 60 -3.96 -8.68 8.41
CA TRP A 60 -3.57 -7.66 7.45
C TRP A 60 -3.89 -6.30 8.05
N LEU A 61 -2.86 -5.52 8.33
CA LEU A 61 -2.99 -4.22 9.00
C LEU A 61 -2.91 -3.07 7.99
N ASP A 62 -3.93 -2.22 7.93
CA ASP A 62 -4.00 -1.07 7.01
C ASP A 62 -4.11 0.27 7.75
N GLY A 63 -3.82 1.35 7.04
CA GLY A 63 -4.10 2.73 7.44
C GLY A 63 -5.54 3.17 7.08
N PRO A 64 -5.87 4.45 7.31
CA PRO A 64 -7.26 4.90 7.21
C PRO A 64 -7.77 5.22 5.79
N TRP A 65 -6.98 4.96 4.74
CA TRP A 65 -7.18 5.60 3.42
C TRP A 65 -7.91 4.76 2.38
N HIS A 66 -7.99 3.43 2.55
CA HIS A 66 -8.45 2.53 1.49
C HIS A 66 -9.92 2.12 1.59
N VAL A 67 -10.69 2.86 2.39
CA VAL A 67 -12.15 2.72 2.49
C VAL A 67 -12.80 3.61 1.44
N ASP A 68 -13.60 3.02 0.57
CA ASP A 68 -14.43 3.74 -0.38
C ASP A 68 -15.54 4.50 0.37
N ALA A 69 -15.62 5.81 0.13
CA ALA A 69 -16.51 6.69 0.89
C ALA A 69 -18.00 6.46 0.59
N ASP A 70 -18.33 5.93 -0.58
CA ASP A 70 -19.72 5.75 -1.02
C ASP A 70 -20.27 4.39 -0.59
N THR A 71 -19.43 3.35 -0.61
CA THR A 71 -19.80 1.96 -0.34
C THR A 71 -19.37 1.47 1.04
N GLY A 72 -18.40 2.14 1.67
CA GLY A 72 -17.79 1.70 2.93
C GLY A 72 -16.87 0.48 2.79
N LYS A 73 -16.63 0.01 1.57
CA LYS A 73 -15.78 -1.16 1.27
C LYS A 73 -14.30 -0.81 1.37
N ASN A 74 -13.49 -1.73 1.88
CA ASN A 74 -12.04 -1.54 1.97
C ASN A 74 -11.30 -2.44 0.97
N LEU A 75 -10.40 -1.83 0.19
CA LEU A 75 -9.64 -2.53 -0.87
C LEU A 75 -8.92 -3.79 -0.38
N PHE A 76 -8.28 -3.74 0.79
CA PHE A 76 -7.47 -4.85 1.30
C PHE A 76 -8.31 -5.85 2.10
N GLU A 77 -9.38 -5.39 2.75
CA GLU A 77 -10.36 -6.27 3.39
C GLU A 77 -11.04 -7.17 2.36
N ASP A 78 -11.53 -6.60 1.25
CA ASP A 78 -12.22 -7.34 0.19
C ASP A 78 -11.29 -8.32 -0.54
N ARG A 79 -9.98 -8.00 -0.63
CA ARG A 79 -9.00 -8.87 -1.28
C ARG A 79 -8.80 -10.20 -0.57
N ILE A 80 -8.91 -10.24 0.76
CA ILE A 80 -8.70 -11.45 1.57
C ILE A 80 -9.64 -12.59 1.11
N PRO A 81 -10.98 -12.45 1.13
CA PRO A 81 -11.88 -13.48 0.65
C PRO A 81 -11.77 -13.71 -0.87
N ALA A 82 -11.50 -12.68 -1.67
CA ALA A 82 -11.31 -12.84 -3.12
C ALA A 82 -10.13 -13.77 -3.48
N LEU A 83 -9.11 -13.82 -2.62
CA LEU A 83 -7.97 -14.72 -2.73
C LEU A 83 -8.17 -16.08 -2.01
N GLY A 84 -9.31 -16.29 -1.35
CA GLY A 84 -9.58 -17.49 -0.53
C GLY A 84 -8.75 -17.56 0.76
N LEU A 85 -8.37 -16.40 1.30
CA LEU A 85 -7.53 -16.27 2.51
C LEU A 85 -8.35 -16.03 3.78
N ASP A 86 -9.68 -15.94 3.68
CA ASP A 86 -10.59 -15.54 4.76
C ASP A 86 -10.64 -16.54 5.92
N ASN A 87 -10.30 -17.81 5.72
CA ASN A 87 -10.15 -18.75 6.83
C ASN A 87 -8.90 -18.49 7.68
N GLU A 88 -7.83 -17.96 7.06
CA GLU A 88 -6.52 -17.84 7.69
C GLU A 88 -6.18 -16.41 8.11
N TYR A 89 -6.77 -15.41 7.45
CA TYR A 89 -6.47 -14.01 7.67
C TYR A 89 -7.73 -13.17 7.90
N THR A 90 -7.55 -12.10 8.64
CA THR A 90 -8.54 -11.06 8.84
C THR A 90 -7.91 -9.69 8.61
N TYR A 91 -8.76 -8.69 8.45
CA TYR A 91 -8.38 -7.29 8.26
C TYR A 91 -8.47 -6.52 9.58
N LYS A 92 -7.54 -5.59 9.80
CA LYS A 92 -7.65 -4.55 10.83
C LYS A 92 -7.20 -3.20 10.27
N GLN A 93 -7.93 -2.16 10.62
CA GLN A 93 -7.61 -0.78 10.26
C GLN A 93 -7.06 -0.01 11.45
N THR A 94 -6.00 0.75 11.22
CA THR A 94 -5.46 1.72 12.17
C THR A 94 -5.93 3.13 11.83
N GLY A 95 -5.89 4.04 12.82
CA GLY A 95 -6.31 5.43 12.64
C GLY A 95 -5.25 6.35 12.04
N SER A 96 -4.00 5.92 11.89
CA SER A 96 -2.88 6.79 11.48
C SER A 96 -1.70 6.02 10.88
N ALA A 97 -0.84 6.74 10.15
CA ALA A 97 0.45 6.21 9.69
C ALA A 97 1.35 5.80 10.88
N ASP A 98 1.38 6.61 11.95
CA ASP A 98 2.20 6.34 13.13
C ASP A 98 1.86 5.01 13.80
N ALA A 99 0.58 4.62 13.77
CA ALA A 99 0.15 3.33 14.29
C ALA A 99 0.68 2.15 13.46
N LEU A 100 0.86 2.32 12.15
CA LEU A 100 1.50 1.32 11.29
C LEU A 100 2.96 1.14 11.69
N TRP A 101 3.68 2.23 11.89
CA TRP A 101 5.10 2.20 12.26
C TRP A 101 5.31 1.60 13.66
N ALA A 102 4.47 1.98 14.63
CA ALA A 102 4.48 1.37 15.95
C ALA A 102 4.21 -0.14 15.90
N ALA A 103 3.34 -0.62 14.99
CA ALA A 103 3.08 -2.03 14.81
C ALA A 103 4.29 -2.79 14.21
N ILE A 104 5.00 -2.17 13.25
CA ILE A 104 6.27 -2.71 12.72
C ILE A 104 7.31 -2.84 13.84
N ASP A 105 7.51 -1.80 14.65
CA ASP A 105 8.46 -1.81 15.76
C ASP A 105 8.10 -2.86 16.81
N SER A 106 6.81 -2.97 17.17
CA SER A 106 6.32 -3.97 18.12
C SER A 106 6.53 -5.40 17.60
N ALA A 107 6.21 -5.67 16.33
CA ALA A 107 6.41 -6.99 15.74
C ALA A 107 7.90 -7.36 15.68
N LYS A 108 8.76 -6.41 15.32
CA LYS A 108 10.22 -6.60 15.31
C LYS A 108 10.76 -6.92 16.72
N ALA A 109 10.30 -6.19 17.74
CA ALA A 109 10.68 -6.43 19.13
C ALA A 109 10.21 -7.80 19.66
N ALA A 110 9.07 -8.28 19.19
CA ALA A 110 8.53 -9.60 19.51
C ALA A 110 9.18 -10.75 18.71
N GLY A 111 9.94 -10.44 17.65
CA GLY A 111 10.47 -11.44 16.72
C GLY A 111 9.40 -12.09 15.83
N GLU A 112 8.28 -11.40 15.64
CA GLU A 112 7.11 -11.88 14.89
C GLU A 112 7.11 -11.31 13.46
N GLY A 113 6.42 -11.99 12.55
CA GLY A 113 6.08 -11.42 11.25
C GLY A 113 4.90 -10.46 11.33
N ILE A 114 4.78 -9.54 10.38
CA ILE A 114 3.61 -8.68 10.24
C ILE A 114 3.28 -8.46 8.76
N ILE A 115 2.01 -8.59 8.38
CA ILE A 115 1.50 -8.18 7.06
C ILE A 115 0.85 -6.81 7.23
N ILE A 116 1.39 -5.81 6.55
CA ILE A 116 1.01 -4.41 6.75
C ILE A 116 0.99 -3.64 5.44
N PHE A 117 0.09 -2.67 5.33
CA PHE A 117 0.13 -1.68 4.26
C PHE A 117 1.41 -0.84 4.36
N ASN A 118 2.07 -0.66 3.23
CA ASN A 118 3.16 0.30 3.10
C ASN A 118 3.20 0.85 1.68
N TRP A 119 4.08 1.81 1.43
CA TRP A 119 4.31 2.37 0.10
C TRP A 119 5.77 2.66 -0.15
N THR A 120 6.13 2.77 -1.41
CA THR A 120 7.43 3.26 -1.88
C THR A 120 7.18 4.37 -2.88
N PRO A 121 7.92 5.51 -2.83
CA PRO A 121 8.96 5.82 -1.86
C PRO A 121 8.41 6.14 -0.46
N ASN A 122 9.08 5.63 0.58
CA ASN A 122 8.79 5.91 1.99
C ASN A 122 10.07 5.85 2.83
N PHE A 123 10.09 6.50 4.01
CA PHE A 123 11.26 6.48 4.90
C PHE A 123 11.60 5.06 5.40
N THR A 124 10.59 4.18 5.49
CA THR A 124 10.75 2.76 5.85
C THR A 124 11.51 1.94 4.79
N ASP A 125 11.69 2.47 3.58
CA ASP A 125 12.51 1.83 2.53
C ASP A 125 13.96 1.61 3.01
N SER A 126 14.44 2.42 3.98
CA SER A 126 15.81 2.32 4.52
C SER A 126 16.07 1.02 5.29
N ASP A 127 15.08 0.52 6.05
CA ASP A 127 15.13 -0.76 6.75
C ASP A 127 14.71 -1.95 5.86
N GLY A 128 14.14 -1.64 4.69
CA GLY A 128 13.72 -2.60 3.69
C GLY A 128 12.31 -3.14 3.93
N PHE A 129 11.54 -3.17 2.85
CA PHE A 129 10.18 -3.71 2.82
C PHE A 129 9.98 -4.56 1.57
N VAL A 130 9.23 -5.64 1.69
CA VAL A 130 8.95 -6.56 0.59
C VAL A 130 7.45 -6.62 0.37
N PHE A 131 6.99 -6.06 -0.74
CA PHE A 131 5.60 -6.17 -1.15
C PHE A 131 5.25 -7.61 -1.53
N ILE A 132 4.08 -8.07 -1.09
CA ILE A 132 3.55 -9.37 -1.51
C ILE A 132 3.21 -9.30 -3.01
N GLU A 133 3.56 -10.35 -3.73
CA GLU A 133 3.33 -10.49 -5.16
C GLU A 133 1.94 -11.06 -5.40
N PHE A 134 0.93 -10.19 -5.36
CA PHE A 134 -0.43 -10.50 -5.79
C PHE A 134 -0.56 -10.56 -7.33
N PRO A 135 -1.66 -11.11 -7.86
CA PRO A 135 -1.98 -10.99 -9.28
C PRO A 135 -1.93 -9.53 -9.74
N PRO A 136 -1.34 -9.21 -10.90
CA PRO A 136 -1.07 -7.83 -11.29
C PRO A 136 -2.37 -7.06 -11.59
N TYR A 137 -2.43 -5.81 -11.13
CA TYR A 137 -3.55 -4.90 -11.41
C TYR A 137 -3.82 -4.76 -12.91
N PHE A 138 -5.10 -4.72 -13.27
CA PHE A 138 -5.61 -4.17 -14.52
C PHE A 138 -6.92 -3.43 -14.26
N PHE A 139 -7.28 -2.45 -15.10
CA PHE A 139 -8.55 -1.75 -14.95
C PHE A 139 -9.73 -2.71 -15.12
N GLY A 140 -10.63 -2.76 -14.13
CA GLY A 140 -11.75 -3.71 -14.07
C GLY A 140 -11.50 -4.88 -13.11
N CYS A 141 -10.36 -4.93 -12.43
CA CYS A 141 -10.05 -6.02 -11.50
C CYS A 141 -10.53 -5.75 -10.07
N ARG A 142 -10.78 -4.49 -9.71
CA ARG A 142 -11.30 -4.08 -8.39
C ARG A 142 -12.81 -4.16 -8.36
N GLU A 143 -13.39 -4.39 -7.19
CA GLU A 143 -14.86 -4.38 -7.05
C GLU A 143 -15.50 -3.05 -7.47
N THR A 144 -14.87 -1.93 -7.14
CA THR A 144 -15.32 -0.59 -7.55
C THR A 144 -15.23 -0.36 -9.07
N GLU A 145 -14.51 -1.22 -9.78
CA GLU A 145 -14.37 -1.22 -11.24
C GLU A 145 -15.16 -2.38 -11.90
N GLY A 146 -15.90 -3.17 -11.12
CA GLY A 146 -16.72 -4.31 -11.58
C GLY A 146 -16.03 -5.68 -11.55
N GLY A 147 -14.83 -5.78 -10.96
CA GLY A 147 -14.08 -7.03 -10.79
C GLY A 147 -14.33 -7.74 -9.45
N ASP A 148 -13.51 -8.75 -9.15
CA ASP A 148 -13.60 -9.57 -7.93
C ASP A 148 -12.70 -9.11 -6.78
N GLY A 149 -11.78 -8.17 -7.02
CA GLY A 149 -10.88 -7.64 -5.99
C GLY A 149 -9.63 -8.46 -5.70
N ALA A 150 -9.39 -9.59 -6.39
CA ALA A 150 -8.29 -10.52 -6.10
C ALA A 150 -6.89 -10.02 -6.48
N PHE A 151 -6.76 -8.80 -6.99
CA PHE A 151 -5.54 -8.29 -7.62
C PHE A 151 -4.83 -7.27 -6.73
N GLY A 152 -3.50 -7.20 -6.89
CA GLY A 152 -2.65 -6.23 -6.24
C GLY A 152 -2.94 -4.79 -6.69
N SER A 153 -2.19 -3.86 -6.11
CA SER A 153 -2.28 -2.45 -6.46
C SER A 153 -1.48 -2.12 -7.74
N PRO A 154 -1.85 -1.04 -8.45
CA PRO A 154 -1.07 -0.54 -9.58
C PRO A 154 0.36 -0.23 -9.15
N ARG A 155 1.34 -0.75 -9.91
CA ARG A 155 2.73 -0.30 -9.83
C ARG A 155 2.93 0.77 -10.90
N GLY A 156 3.39 1.96 -10.51
CA GLY A 156 3.35 3.04 -11.48
C GLY A 156 3.96 4.34 -11.02
N TRP A 157 3.15 5.40 -11.11
CA TRP A 157 3.61 6.77 -11.21
C TRP A 157 3.11 7.63 -10.07
N LEU A 158 3.82 8.74 -9.84
CA LEU A 158 3.32 9.85 -9.02
C LEU A 158 3.02 11.05 -9.94
N LYS A 159 1.74 11.41 -10.10
CA LYS A 159 1.31 12.52 -10.98
C LYS A 159 1.23 13.84 -10.24
N LYS A 160 1.34 14.90 -11.02
CA LYS A 160 1.00 16.27 -10.60
C LYS A 160 -0.32 16.66 -11.24
N ALA A 161 -1.25 17.13 -10.43
CA ALA A 161 -2.51 17.73 -10.88
C ALA A 161 -2.54 19.20 -10.47
N ALA A 162 -3.22 20.03 -11.26
CA ALA A 162 -3.41 21.44 -10.97
C ALA A 162 -4.83 21.87 -11.33
N ASN A 163 -5.33 22.93 -10.70
CA ASN A 163 -6.55 23.58 -11.18
C ASN A 163 -6.26 24.33 -12.49
N TYR A 164 -7.21 24.33 -13.43
CA TYR A 164 -7.08 24.99 -14.74
C TYR A 164 -6.83 26.52 -14.64
N LYS A 165 -7.17 27.14 -13.51
CA LYS A 165 -6.89 28.56 -13.25
C LYS A 165 -5.42 28.80 -12.86
N PHE A 166 -4.71 27.82 -12.31
CA PHE A 166 -3.34 27.97 -11.83
C PHE A 166 -2.35 28.52 -12.89
N PRO A 167 -2.32 28.00 -14.14
CA PRO A 167 -1.48 28.58 -15.19
C PRO A 167 -1.87 30.03 -15.57
N LYS A 168 -3.11 30.46 -15.28
CA LYS A 168 -3.61 31.80 -15.61
C LYS A 168 -3.33 32.81 -14.50
N THR A 169 -3.55 32.40 -13.25
CA THR A 169 -3.44 33.28 -12.09
C THR A 169 -2.02 33.35 -11.55
N HIS A 170 -1.23 32.28 -11.66
CA HIS A 170 0.14 32.21 -11.15
C HIS A 170 1.08 31.50 -12.15
N PRO A 171 1.28 32.08 -13.35
CA PRO A 171 1.98 31.41 -14.46
C PRO A 171 3.42 31.00 -14.11
N MET A 172 4.14 31.82 -13.34
CA MET A 172 5.52 31.51 -12.93
C MET A 172 5.58 30.34 -11.94
N ALA A 173 4.66 30.29 -10.98
CA ALA A 173 4.58 29.18 -10.04
C ALA A 173 4.17 27.87 -10.74
N TYR A 174 3.22 27.93 -11.68
CA TYR A 174 2.85 26.77 -12.49
C TYR A 174 4.03 26.24 -13.33
N LYS A 175 4.84 27.14 -13.90
CA LYS A 175 6.06 26.76 -14.63
C LYS A 175 7.08 26.08 -13.73
N ALA A 176 7.25 26.55 -12.49
CA ALA A 176 8.12 25.87 -11.52
C ALA A 176 7.57 24.50 -11.12
N PHE A 177 6.26 24.42 -10.82
CA PHE A 177 5.58 23.17 -10.43
C PHE A 177 5.65 22.09 -11.51
N THR A 178 5.42 22.44 -12.77
CA THR A 178 5.49 21.47 -13.88
C THR A 178 6.91 20.92 -14.08
N LYS A 179 7.95 21.70 -13.76
CA LYS A 179 9.36 21.28 -13.81
C LYS A 179 9.85 20.51 -12.58
N MET A 180 9.13 20.59 -11.46
CA MET A 180 9.51 19.91 -10.22
C MET A 180 9.52 18.40 -10.43
N ASP A 181 10.62 17.75 -10.08
CA ASP A 181 10.78 16.32 -10.25
C ASP A 181 11.48 15.69 -9.03
N PHE A 182 10.85 14.63 -8.51
CA PHE A 182 11.35 13.83 -7.40
C PHE A 182 11.50 12.41 -7.93
N ASN A 183 12.65 11.81 -7.69
CA ASN A 183 12.85 10.38 -7.88
C ASN A 183 12.73 9.67 -6.53
N THR A 184 12.65 8.33 -6.54
CA THR A 184 12.48 7.52 -5.32
C THR A 184 13.49 7.90 -4.22
N TYR A 185 14.77 8.04 -4.57
CA TYR A 185 15.82 8.43 -3.62
C TYR A 185 15.60 9.82 -2.99
N LYS A 186 15.28 10.83 -3.80
CA LYS A 186 15.02 12.19 -3.29
C LYS A 186 13.78 12.17 -2.39
N SER A 187 12.72 11.46 -2.79
CA SER A 187 11.50 11.37 -2.00
C SER A 187 11.75 10.79 -0.61
N VAL A 188 12.50 9.69 -0.49
CA VAL A 188 12.87 9.08 0.80
C VAL A 188 13.66 10.05 1.67
N ARG A 189 14.65 10.76 1.09
CA ARG A 189 15.51 11.68 1.84
C ARG A 189 14.81 12.94 2.36
N TRP A 190 13.72 13.37 1.73
CA TRP A 190 12.92 14.50 2.21
C TRP A 190 11.95 14.12 3.35
N LEU A 191 11.72 12.83 3.56
CA LEU A 191 10.82 12.31 4.60
C LEU A 191 11.54 12.03 5.94
N LEU A 192 12.88 12.10 5.94
CA LEU A 192 13.77 11.96 7.10
C LEU A 192 14.27 13.34 7.56
#